data_AF-A0A965I0H3-F1
#
_entry.id   AF-A0A965I0H3-F1
#
_cell.length_a   1.000
_cell.length_b   1.000
_cell.length_c   1.000
_cell.angle_alpha   90.00
_cell.angle_beta   90.00
_cell.angle_gamma   90.00
#
_symmetry.space_group_name_H-M   'P 1'
#
loop_
_entity.id
_entity.type
_entity.pdbx_description
1 polymer ?
#
loop_
_entity_poly.entity_id
_entity_poly.type
_entity_poly.pdbx_seq_one_letter_code
_entity_poly.pdbx_strand_id
1 'polypeptide(L)'
;QSLYVANNVCSAVEYFQKLGGNVGVAGLVINKDDGSGEAQAFAKAVNIPVLAAIPSDDDLRKKSANYQIVGTKTSVWGGIFSELAQAVADAPPIHPAPLDQDGLLGLFDAEETGAGFTLEPATDEDMRGSFAVQKASLEVVYDDA
;
A
#
# COMPACT_ATOMS: atom_id res chain seq x y z
N GLN A 1 -1.75 -1.64 4.72
CA GLN A 1 -2.00 -0.51 5.66
C GLN A 1 -0.82 0.46 5.78
N SER A 2 0.43 -0.01 5.81
CA SER A 2 1.60 0.86 6.02
C SER A 2 1.77 1.98 4.97
N LEU A 3 1.39 1.75 3.71
CA LEU A 3 1.49 2.75 2.65
C LEU A 3 0.54 3.94 2.82
N TYR A 4 -0.66 3.72 3.36
CA TYR A 4 -1.58 4.83 3.68
C TYR A 4 -0.98 5.75 4.75
N VAL A 5 -0.31 5.17 5.75
CA VAL A 5 0.38 5.94 6.79
C VAL A 5 1.56 6.71 6.18
N ALA A 6 2.37 6.06 5.32
CA ALA A 6 3.46 6.72 4.61
C ALA A 6 2.97 7.89 3.74
N ASN A 7 1.83 7.72 3.07
CA ASN A 7 1.20 8.79 2.28
C ASN A 7 0.72 9.94 3.16
N ASN A 8 0.15 9.66 4.33
CA ASN A 8 -0.24 10.69 5.30
C ASN A 8 0.96 11.52 5.80
N VAL A 9 2.15 10.91 5.91
CA VAL A 9 3.38 11.65 6.22
C VAL A 9 3.74 12.61 5.08
N CYS A 10 3.59 12.21 3.82
CA CYS A 10 3.78 13.10 2.67
C CYS A 10 2.79 14.27 2.72
N SER A 11 1.52 14.01 3.01
CA SER A 11 0.49 15.04 3.21
C SER A 11 0.83 16.00 4.35
N ALA A 12 1.36 15.48 5.47
CA ALA A 12 1.76 16.31 6.59
C ALA A 12 2.94 17.22 6.24
N VAL A 13 3.95 16.71 5.51
CA VAL A 13 5.09 17.50 5.05
C VAL A 13 4.65 18.62 4.11
N GLU A 14 3.79 18.30 3.13
CA GLU A 14 3.23 19.30 2.23
C GLU A 14 2.42 20.38 3.00
N TYR A 15 1.65 19.96 4.00
CA TYR A 15 0.90 20.87 4.87
C TYR A 15 1.83 21.82 5.65
N PHE A 16 2.88 21.29 6.31
CA PHE A 16 3.82 22.11 7.06
C PHE A 16 4.61 23.08 6.17
N GLN A 17 4.94 22.66 4.95
CA GLN A 17 5.59 23.53 3.97
C GLN A 17 4.70 24.73 3.61
N LYS A 18 3.39 24.52 3.38
CA LYS A 18 2.42 25.60 3.12
C LYS A 18 2.29 26.59 4.27
N LEU A 19 2.60 26.17 5.49
CA LEU A 19 2.63 27.02 6.69
C LEU A 19 4.00 27.71 6.93
N GLY A 20 4.96 27.57 6.02
CA GLY A 20 6.31 28.16 6.14
C GLY A 20 7.29 27.34 6.98
N GLY A 21 6.98 26.07 7.26
CA GLY A 21 7.88 25.14 7.92
C GLY A 21 8.93 24.53 6.98
N ASN A 22 10.08 24.14 7.53
CA ASN A 22 11.21 23.54 6.80
C ASN A 22 11.33 22.02 7.04
N VAL A 23 10.20 21.33 7.21
CA VAL A 23 10.17 19.88 7.39
C VAL A 23 10.14 19.19 6.04
N GLY A 24 10.89 18.10 5.89
CA GLY A 24 10.88 17.26 4.69
C GLY A 24 11.00 15.77 5.02
N VAL A 25 10.77 14.92 4.03
CA VAL A 25 10.98 13.47 4.09
C VAL A 25 12.41 13.19 3.61
N ALA A 26 13.21 12.43 4.36
CA ALA A 26 14.54 12.03 3.91
C ALA A 26 14.50 10.79 3.00
N GLY A 27 13.55 9.89 3.24
CA GLY A 27 13.36 8.67 2.47
C GLY A 27 12.46 7.67 3.18
N LEU A 28 12.39 6.45 2.63
CA LEU A 28 11.59 5.35 3.14
C LEU A 28 12.48 4.23 3.68
N VAL A 29 12.19 3.73 4.89
CA VAL A 29 12.72 2.46 5.39
C VAL A 29 11.64 1.41 5.25
N ILE A 30 11.89 0.40 4.44
CA ILE A 30 10.98 -0.73 4.26
C ILE A 30 11.33 -1.75 5.33
N ASN A 31 10.47 -1.87 6.34
CA ASN A 31 10.68 -2.80 7.45
C ASN A 31 9.79 -4.03 7.26
N LYS A 32 10.37 -5.22 7.47
CA LYS A 32 9.73 -6.50 7.18
C LYS A 32 9.37 -6.60 5.69
N ASP A 33 10.35 -6.30 4.84
CA ASP A 33 10.22 -6.45 3.39
C ASP A 33 9.97 -7.92 3.05
N ASP A 34 8.81 -8.19 2.47
CA ASP A 34 8.36 -9.51 2.00
C ASP A 34 8.64 -9.72 0.52
N GLY A 35 9.19 -8.71 -0.17
CA GLY A 35 9.51 -8.77 -1.59
C GLY A 35 8.32 -8.52 -2.51
N SER A 36 7.17 -8.09 -1.99
CA SER A 36 6.00 -7.70 -2.79
C SER A 36 6.28 -6.55 -3.77
N GLY A 37 7.21 -5.66 -3.43
CA GLY A 37 7.60 -4.52 -4.26
C GLY A 37 6.71 -3.27 -4.09
N GLU A 38 5.63 -3.36 -3.31
CA GLU A 38 4.65 -2.27 -3.15
C GLU A 38 5.27 -1.01 -2.51
N ALA A 39 6.12 -1.20 -1.51
CA ALA A 39 6.78 -0.08 -0.83
C ALA A 39 7.83 0.61 -1.71
N GLN A 40 8.51 -0.15 -2.57
CA GLN A 40 9.42 0.35 -3.59
C GLN A 40 8.63 1.12 -4.67
N ALA A 41 7.47 0.61 -5.08
CA ALA A 41 6.57 1.28 -6.00
C ALA A 41 6.04 2.60 -5.41
N PHE A 42 5.63 2.61 -4.14
CA PHE A 42 5.24 3.82 -3.43
C PHE A 42 6.38 4.84 -3.41
N ALA A 43 7.58 4.45 -2.97
CA ALA A 43 8.74 5.34 -2.89
C ALA A 43 9.07 5.98 -4.24
N LYS A 44 8.98 5.19 -5.32
CA LYS A 44 9.14 5.68 -6.70
C LYS A 44 8.02 6.65 -7.09
N ALA A 45 6.77 6.35 -6.77
CA ALA A 45 5.61 7.16 -7.13
C ALA A 45 5.61 8.54 -6.46
N VAL A 46 6.02 8.62 -5.20
CA VAL A 46 6.15 9.90 -4.46
C VAL A 46 7.55 10.52 -4.56
N ASN A 47 8.44 9.91 -5.36
CA ASN A 47 9.81 10.37 -5.61
C ASN A 47 10.66 10.56 -4.34
N ILE A 48 10.68 9.55 -3.45
CA ILE A 48 11.57 9.49 -2.29
C ILE A 48 12.54 8.30 -2.39
N PRO A 49 13.77 8.42 -1.88
CA PRO A 49 14.70 7.30 -1.89
C PRO A 49 14.29 6.23 -0.87
N VAL A 50 14.53 4.95 -1.20
CA VAL A 50 14.52 3.87 -0.21
C VAL A 50 15.87 3.86 0.49
N LEU A 51 15.90 4.10 1.79
CA LEU A 51 17.13 4.19 2.59
C LEU A 51 17.61 2.81 3.05
N ALA A 52 16.69 1.89 3.30
CA ALA A 52 16.98 0.49 3.57
C ALA A 52 15.74 -0.37 3.34
N ALA A 53 15.98 -1.63 2.99
CA ALA A 53 15.00 -2.70 3.01
C ALA A 53 15.45 -3.76 4.01
N ILE A 54 14.75 -3.84 5.15
CA ILE A 54 15.03 -4.79 6.22
C ILE A 54 14.14 -6.01 5.98
N PRO A 55 14.71 -7.20 5.76
CA PRO A 55 13.95 -8.37 5.31
C PRO A 55 12.99 -8.89 6.38
N SER A 56 11.93 -9.55 5.93
CA SER A 56 11.06 -10.38 6.77
C SER A 56 11.78 -11.67 7.21
N ASP A 57 12.74 -11.55 8.13
CA ASP A 57 13.55 -12.65 8.63
C ASP A 57 13.16 -13.11 10.05
N ASP A 58 13.23 -14.42 10.30
CA ASP A 58 12.84 -15.02 11.57
C ASP A 58 13.82 -14.73 12.73
N ASP A 59 15.13 -14.66 12.45
CA ASP A 59 16.13 -14.29 13.46
C ASP A 59 15.95 -12.82 13.88
N LEU A 60 15.74 -11.90 12.92
CA LEU A 60 15.39 -10.50 13.23
C LEU A 60 14.12 -10.41 14.09
N ARG A 61 13.07 -11.12 13.69
CA ARG A 61 11.79 -11.16 14.42
C ARG A 61 11.98 -11.64 15.87
N LYS A 62 12.68 -12.75 16.07
CA LYS A 62 12.95 -13.32 17.41
C LYS A 62 13.79 -12.38 18.26
N LYS A 63 14.83 -11.78 17.70
CA LYS A 63 15.68 -10.81 18.42
C LYS A 63 14.91 -9.56 18.83
N SER A 64 14.06 -9.03 17.95
CA SER A 64 13.17 -7.90 18.26
C SER A 64 12.18 -8.23 19.38
N ALA A 65 11.58 -9.43 19.35
CA ALA A 65 10.65 -9.87 20.40
C ALA A 65 11.35 -10.07 21.76
N ASN A 66 12.64 -10.38 21.75
CA ASN A 66 13.47 -10.53 22.94
C ASN A 66 14.21 -9.25 23.35
N TYR A 67 13.87 -8.09 22.78
CA TYR A 67 14.51 -6.79 23.07
C TYR A 67 16.04 -6.79 22.86
N GLN A 68 16.53 -7.55 21.89
CA GLN A 68 17.95 -7.62 21.58
C GLN A 68 18.33 -6.58 20.52
N ILE A 69 19.47 -5.93 20.71
CA ILE A 69 20.04 -5.00 19.71
C ILE A 69 20.63 -5.81 18.56
N VAL A 70 20.10 -5.61 17.35
CA VAL A 70 20.50 -6.33 16.13
C VAL A 70 21.50 -5.56 15.26
N GLY A 71 21.66 -4.25 15.46
CA GLY A 71 22.51 -3.37 14.66
C GLY A 71 23.99 -3.32 15.07
N THR A 72 24.47 -4.27 15.88
CA THR A 72 25.88 -4.27 16.32
C THR A 72 26.81 -4.82 15.23
N LYS A 73 28.10 -4.46 15.26
CA LYS A 73 29.12 -4.99 14.33
C LYS A 73 29.31 -6.52 14.42
N THR A 74 28.92 -7.13 15.54
CA THR A 74 29.00 -8.59 15.76
C THR A 74 27.77 -9.33 15.26
N SER A 75 26.68 -8.61 14.99
CA SER A 75 25.46 -9.18 14.43
C SER A 75 25.59 -9.34 12.93
N VAL A 76 25.05 -10.42 12.39
CA VAL A 76 24.93 -10.62 10.93
C VAL A 76 24.12 -9.52 10.26
N TRP A 77 23.23 -8.86 11.01
CA TRP A 77 22.41 -7.73 10.53
C TRP A 77 23.11 -6.37 10.62
N GLY A 78 24.27 -6.30 11.26
CA GLY A 78 24.98 -5.05 11.52
C GLY A 78 25.32 -4.26 10.24
N GLY A 79 25.56 -4.97 9.13
CA GLY A 79 25.82 -4.36 7.82
C GLY A 79 24.66 -3.47 7.35
N ILE A 80 23.44 -4.02 7.32
CA ILE A 80 22.24 -3.30 6.85
C ILE A 80 22.00 -2.02 7.66
N PHE A 81 22.17 -2.08 9.00
CA PHE A 81 21.99 -0.90 9.84
C PHE A 81 23.14 0.11 9.73
N SER A 82 24.35 -0.34 9.40
CA SER A 82 25.48 0.56 9.13
C SER A 82 25.28 1.31 7.81
N GLU A 83 24.80 0.62 6.77
CA GLU A 83 24.43 1.22 5.49
C GLU A 83 23.25 2.19 5.65
N LEU A 84 22.22 1.81 6.39
CA LEU A 84 21.09 2.70 6.72
C LEU A 84 21.57 3.96 7.45
N ALA A 85 22.49 3.84 8.41
CA ALA A 85 23.02 5.01 9.13
C ALA A 85 23.73 5.99 8.18
N GLN A 86 24.49 5.47 7.21
CA GLN A 86 25.13 6.31 6.19
C GLN A 86 24.09 6.94 5.26
N ALA A 87 23.12 6.16 4.78
CA ALA A 87 22.05 6.67 3.92
C ALA A 87 21.24 7.79 4.60
N VAL A 88 20.93 7.65 5.90
CA VAL A 88 20.24 8.69 6.68
C VAL A 88 21.10 9.95 6.84
N ALA A 89 22.41 9.80 7.03
CA ALA A 89 23.33 10.94 7.15
C ALA A 89 23.45 11.74 5.85
N ASP A 90 23.37 11.05 4.70
CA ASP A 90 23.55 11.66 3.38
C ASP A 90 22.23 12.16 2.75
N ALA A 91 21.08 11.64 3.20
CA ALA A 91 19.79 11.95 2.59
C ALA A 91 19.31 13.38 2.93
N PRO A 92 19.11 14.25 1.92
CA PRO A 92 18.54 15.57 2.16
C PRO A 92 17.03 15.47 2.45
N PRO A 93 16.45 16.42 3.21
CA PRO A 93 15.01 16.53 3.33
C PRO A 93 14.42 16.97 1.97
N ILE A 94 13.44 16.22 1.48
CA ILE A 94 12.69 16.52 0.25
C ILE A 94 11.20 16.71 0.54
N HIS A 95 10.49 17.30 -0.41
CA HIS A 95 9.06 17.62 -0.30
C HIS A 95 8.27 16.76 -1.29
N PRO A 96 7.94 15.50 -0.93
CA PRO A 96 7.16 14.64 -1.80
C PRO A 96 5.70 15.11 -1.87
N ALA A 97 5.08 14.92 -3.04
CA ALA A 97 3.64 15.06 -3.18
C ALA A 97 2.97 13.73 -2.79
N PRO A 98 1.93 13.75 -1.93
CA PRO A 98 1.17 12.54 -1.64
C PRO A 98 0.41 12.07 -2.88
N LEU A 99 0.16 10.76 -2.94
CA LEU A 99 -0.75 10.17 -3.92
C LEU A 99 -2.21 10.41 -3.50
N ASP A 100 -3.09 10.49 -4.49
CA ASP A 100 -4.54 10.41 -4.25
C ASP A 100 -4.97 8.95 -4.00
N GLN A 101 -6.27 8.75 -3.75
CA GLN A 101 -6.80 7.44 -3.41
C GLN A 101 -6.59 6.41 -4.53
N ASP A 102 -6.85 6.81 -5.78
CA ASP A 102 -6.70 5.93 -6.94
C ASP A 102 -5.21 5.61 -7.18
N GLY A 103 -4.33 6.59 -7.03
CA GLY A 103 -2.88 6.41 -7.13
C GLY A 103 -2.34 5.46 -6.06
N LEU A 104 -2.88 5.51 -4.83
CA LEU A 104 -2.53 4.54 -3.78
C LEU A 104 -3.05 3.14 -4.09
N LEU A 105 -4.32 3.02 -4.51
CA LEU A 105 -4.92 1.74 -4.85
C LEU A 105 -4.17 1.06 -6.02
N GLY A 106 -3.70 1.85 -6.98
CA GLY A 106 -2.93 1.36 -8.12
C GLY A 106 -1.55 0.78 -7.79
N LEU A 107 -1.10 0.84 -6.54
CA LEU A 107 0.15 0.21 -6.10
C LEU A 107 0.01 -1.25 -5.67
N PHE A 108 -1.23 -1.70 -5.40
CA PHE A 108 -1.54 -3.04 -4.94
C PHE A 108 -1.91 -3.95 -6.11
N ASP A 109 -1.79 -5.26 -5.94
CA ASP A 109 -2.20 -6.21 -6.97
C ASP A 109 -3.71 -6.14 -7.24
N ALA A 110 -4.11 -6.44 -8.48
CA ALA A 110 -5.48 -6.47 -8.95
C ALA A 110 -6.36 -7.43 -8.12
N GLU A 111 -5.78 -8.55 -7.67
CA GLU A 111 -6.44 -9.52 -6.80
C GLU A 111 -6.73 -8.96 -5.40
N GLU A 112 -5.87 -8.09 -4.87
CA GLU A 112 -6.07 -7.47 -3.55
C GLU A 112 -7.05 -6.29 -3.59
N THR A 113 -7.06 -5.56 -4.71
CA THR A 113 -7.93 -4.38 -4.90
C THR A 113 -9.31 -4.73 -5.43
N GLY A 114 -9.50 -5.98 -5.91
CA GLY A 114 -10.72 -6.39 -6.62
C GLY A 114 -10.81 -5.82 -8.04
N ALA A 115 -9.74 -5.21 -8.55
CA ALA A 115 -9.66 -4.64 -9.90
C ALA A 115 -9.56 -5.77 -10.93
N GLY A 116 -10.71 -6.35 -11.29
CA GLY A 116 -10.77 -7.54 -12.15
C GLY A 116 -11.92 -8.47 -11.79
N PHE A 117 -12.60 -8.21 -10.66
CA PHE A 117 -13.84 -8.88 -10.34
C PHE A 117 -14.93 -8.50 -11.34
N THR A 118 -15.45 -9.48 -12.07
CA THR A 118 -16.61 -9.28 -12.94
C THR A 118 -17.85 -9.26 -12.07
N LEU A 119 -18.45 -8.08 -11.92
CA LEU A 119 -19.71 -7.95 -11.21
C LEU A 119 -20.80 -8.68 -12.00
N GLU A 120 -21.35 -9.74 -11.41
CA GLU A 120 -22.56 -10.38 -11.94
C GLU A 120 -23.78 -9.54 -11.52
N PRO A 121 -24.62 -9.10 -12.49
CA PRO A 121 -25.84 -8.40 -12.15
C PRO A 121 -26.73 -9.28 -11.26
N ALA A 122 -27.24 -8.71 -10.18
CA ALA A 122 -28.21 -9.40 -9.33
C ALA A 122 -29.47 -9.74 -10.13
N THR A 123 -29.96 -10.97 -9.98
CA THR A 123 -31.24 -11.40 -10.58
C THR A 123 -32.44 -10.80 -9.83
N ASP A 124 -33.63 -10.81 -10.44
CA ASP A 124 -34.86 -10.38 -9.74
C ASP A 124 -35.15 -11.23 -8.49
N GLU A 125 -34.65 -12.48 -8.49
CA GLU A 125 -34.72 -13.39 -7.35
C GLU A 125 -33.75 -12.97 -6.23
N ASP A 126 -32.50 -12.64 -6.57
CA ASP A 126 -31.50 -12.14 -5.60
C ASP A 126 -31.97 -10.85 -4.91
N MET A 127 -32.63 -9.97 -5.66
CA MET A 127 -33.09 -8.67 -5.15
C MET A 127 -34.36 -8.75 -4.32
N ARG A 128 -35.21 -9.77 -4.53
CA ARG A 128 -36.56 -9.84 -3.93
C ARG A 128 -36.76 -11.01 -2.96
N GLY A 129 -35.82 -11.95 -2.88
CA GLY A 129 -35.86 -13.09 -1.97
C GLY A 129 -37.18 -13.84 -2.03
N SER A 130 -37.84 -14.03 -0.88
CA SER A 130 -39.14 -14.73 -0.77
C SER A 130 -40.31 -14.05 -1.50
N PHE A 131 -40.13 -12.83 -2.01
CA PHE A 131 -41.13 -12.10 -2.80
C PHE A 131 -40.88 -12.18 -4.31
N ALA A 132 -39.92 -12.99 -4.78
CA ALA A 132 -39.72 -13.25 -6.20
C ALA A 132 -40.92 -14.05 -6.74
N VAL A 133 -41.75 -13.41 -7.57
CA VAL A 133 -42.92 -14.04 -8.20
C VAL A 133 -42.66 -14.11 -9.69
N GLN A 134 -42.61 -15.32 -10.27
CA GLN A 134 -42.56 -15.50 -11.71
C GLN A 134 -43.81 -14.87 -12.34
N LYS A 135 -43.61 -13.79 -13.11
CA LYS A 135 -44.67 -13.25 -13.95
C LYS A 135 -44.77 -14.10 -15.21
N ALA A 136 -45.93 -14.74 -15.41
CA ALA A 136 -46.23 -15.37 -16.70
C ALA A 136 -46.19 -14.30 -17.80
N SER A 137 -45.27 -14.44 -18.75
CA SER A 137 -45.29 -13.61 -19.95
C SER A 137 -46.43 -14.06 -20.86
N LEU A 138 -47.23 -13.12 -21.35
CA LEU A 138 -48.20 -13.40 -22.39
C LEU A 138 -47.45 -13.43 -23.72
N GLU A 139 -47.31 -14.61 -24.31
CA GLU A 139 -46.78 -14.78 -25.66
C GLU A 139 -47.83 -14.31 -26.68
N VAL A 140 -47.44 -13.41 -27.59
CA VAL A 140 -48.32 -12.93 -28.65
C VAL A 140 -48.23 -13.91 -29.81
N VAL A 141 -49.24 -14.77 -29.94
CA VAL A 141 -49.41 -15.65 -31.10
C VAL A 141 -50.14 -14.85 -32.18
N TYR A 142 -49.49 -14.67 -33.33
CA TYR A 142 -50.13 -14.10 -34.52
C TYR A 142 -50.87 -15.22 -35.28
N ASP A 143 -52.09 -14.95 -35.71
CA ASP A 143 -52.89 -15.88 -36.52
C ASP A 143 -52.42 -15.78 -37.99
N ASP A 144 -52.03 -16.91 -38.58
CA ASP A 144 -51.62 -16.97 -39.99
C ASP A 144 -52.89 -16.93 -40.87
N ALA A 145 -53.08 -15.80 -41.57
CA ALA A 145 -54.25 -15.49 -42.41
C ALA A 145 -54.39 -16.36 -43.67
#